data_AF-A0AA39XYP0-F1
#
_entry.id   AF-A0AA39XYP0-F1
#
_cell.length_a   1.000
_cell.length_b   1.000
_cell.length_c   1.000
_cell.angle_alpha   90.00
_cell.angle_beta   90.00
_cell.angle_gamma   90.00
#
_symmetry.space_group_name_H-M   'P 1'
#
loop_
_entity.id
_entity.type
_entity.pdbx_description
1 polymer ?
#
loop_
_entity_poly.entity_id
_entity_poly.type
_entity_poly.pdbx_seq_one_letter_code
_entity_poly.pdbx_strand_id
1 'polypeptide(L)'
;MSLLAAPTSKPNVALRPSADVISSIGPLLNLAVWFQQILSSATLLLFFRTYLAARVIGAALLFGSRIAALNTLFACRLLAVRSGAMTKQCLTALWDSQRSKRLRKKLEYEFFVLILGPMGNLVCLALFWPGWVVLGAMGWALWPGAS
;
A
#
# COMPACT_ATOMS: atom_id res chain seq x y z
N MET A 1 82.73 73.49 -11.06
CA MET A 1 81.37 74.08 -10.97
C MET A 1 80.68 73.91 -12.31
N SER A 2 79.34 73.74 -12.29
CA SER A 2 78.40 73.43 -13.39
C SER A 2 78.23 71.93 -13.65
N LEU A 3 77.03 71.36 -13.82
CA LEU A 3 75.65 71.71 -13.51
C LEU A 3 74.86 70.39 -13.67
N LEU A 4 73.83 70.17 -12.86
CA LEU A 4 73.01 68.95 -12.81
C LEU A 4 72.36 68.60 -14.16
N ALA A 5 72.36 67.32 -14.50
CA ALA A 5 71.39 66.74 -15.41
C ALA A 5 70.86 65.43 -14.78
N ALA A 6 69.65 65.51 -14.23
CA ALA A 6 68.91 64.37 -13.72
C ALA A 6 68.18 63.64 -14.85
N PRO A 7 68.23 62.30 -14.92
CA PRO A 7 67.25 61.53 -15.65
C PRO A 7 66.33 60.80 -14.66
N THR A 8 65.08 61.25 -14.58
CA THR A 8 63.98 60.48 -13.98
C THR A 8 63.67 59.26 -14.85
N SER A 9 64.25 58.10 -14.55
CA SER A 9 63.80 56.84 -15.13
C SER A 9 62.73 56.23 -14.23
N LYS A 10 61.48 56.22 -14.69
CA LYS A 10 60.42 55.39 -14.13
C LYS A 10 60.74 53.93 -14.51
N PRO A 11 60.92 53.00 -13.57
CA PRO A 11 60.92 51.59 -13.92
C PRO A 11 59.48 51.19 -14.24
N ASN A 12 59.13 51.26 -15.53
CA ASN A 12 58.01 50.52 -16.07
C ASN A 12 58.42 49.04 -16.07
N VAL A 13 58.25 48.39 -14.91
CA VAL A 13 58.46 46.94 -14.77
C VAL A 13 57.37 46.28 -15.60
N ALA A 14 57.78 45.82 -16.77
CA ALA A 14 56.97 45.05 -17.69
C ALA A 14 56.30 43.87 -16.97
N LEU A 15 54.97 43.88 -16.94
CA LEU A 15 54.12 42.73 -16.66
C LEU A 15 54.33 41.68 -17.77
N ARG A 16 55.46 40.97 -17.74
CA ARG A 16 55.79 39.86 -18.64
C ARG A 16 56.16 38.52 -17.96
N PRO A 17 55.54 38.09 -16.83
CA PRO A 17 55.58 36.68 -16.41
C PRO A 17 54.39 35.85 -16.92
N SER A 18 53.27 36.48 -17.31
CA SER A 18 52.01 35.77 -17.53
C SER A 18 51.95 35.00 -18.86
N ALA A 19 52.71 35.42 -19.89
CA ALA A 19 52.63 34.80 -21.22
C ALA A 19 53.22 33.37 -21.26
N ASP A 20 54.31 33.10 -20.53
CA ASP A 20 54.94 31.76 -20.48
C ASP A 20 54.17 30.76 -19.61
N VAL A 21 53.47 31.25 -18.59
CA VAL A 21 52.58 30.43 -17.76
C VAL A 21 51.29 30.10 -18.52
N ILE A 22 50.77 31.05 -19.31
CA ILE A 22 49.58 30.82 -20.15
C ILE A 22 49.89 29.85 -21.30
N SER A 23 51.08 29.91 -21.90
CA SER A 23 51.49 29.00 -22.98
C SER A 23 51.66 27.55 -22.51
N SER A 24 52.06 27.35 -21.26
CA SER A 24 52.23 26.02 -20.64
C SER A 24 50.93 25.45 -20.06
N ILE A 25 49.97 26.30 -19.65
CA ILE A 25 48.66 25.86 -19.13
C ILE A 25 47.69 25.44 -20.25
N GLY A 26 47.76 26.04 -21.43
CA GLY A 26 46.92 25.68 -22.58
C GLY A 26 46.86 24.18 -22.91
N PRO A 27 48.01 23.48 -23.07
CA PRO A 27 48.01 22.05 -23.36
C PRO A 27 47.51 21.19 -22.19
N LEU A 28 47.77 21.59 -20.94
CA LEU A 28 47.25 20.91 -19.74
C LEU A 28 45.72 21.00 -19.65
N LEU A 29 45.15 22.18 -19.94
CA LEU A 29 43.70 22.36 -19.98
C LEU A 29 43.05 21.54 -21.09
N ASN A 30 43.68 21.47 -22.27
CA ASN A 30 43.17 20.67 -23.38
C ASN A 30 43.13 19.17 -23.02
N LEU A 31 44.16 18.68 -22.32
CA LEU A 31 44.24 17.31 -21.82
C LEU A 31 43.17 17.02 -20.76
N ALA A 32 42.95 17.96 -19.84
CA ALA A 32 41.89 17.88 -18.83
C ALA A 32 40.48 17.87 -19.47
N VAL A 33 40.23 18.73 -20.46
CA VAL A 33 38.97 18.76 -21.22
C VAL A 33 38.75 17.44 -21.96
N TRP A 34 39.79 16.89 -22.59
CA TRP A 34 39.71 15.62 -23.30
C TRP A 34 39.39 14.45 -22.36
N PHE A 35 40.05 14.36 -21.21
CA PHE A 35 39.73 13.37 -20.18
C PHE A 35 38.31 13.55 -19.64
N GLN A 36 37.88 14.78 -19.40
CA GLN A 36 36.53 15.08 -18.93
C GLN A 36 35.48 14.67 -19.97
N GLN A 37 35.76 14.79 -21.26
CA GLN A 37 34.86 14.41 -22.34
C GLN A 37 34.76 12.87 -22.51
N ILE A 38 35.88 12.16 -22.35
CA ILE A 38 35.88 10.68 -22.30
C ILE A 38 35.14 10.18 -21.06
N LEU A 39 35.40 10.77 -19.90
CA LEU A 39 34.75 10.38 -18.66
C LEU A 39 33.25 10.70 -18.70
N SER A 40 32.87 11.85 -19.27
CA SER A 40 31.47 12.23 -19.47
C SER A 40 30.74 11.28 -20.41
N SER A 41 31.33 10.92 -21.54
CA SER A 41 30.71 9.95 -22.47
C SER A 41 30.60 8.55 -21.86
N ALA A 42 31.63 8.08 -21.15
CA ALA A 42 31.60 6.79 -20.46
C ALA A 42 30.54 6.75 -19.35
N THR A 43 30.43 7.81 -18.55
CA THR A 43 29.42 7.91 -17.48
C THR A 43 28.00 8.00 -18.05
N LEU A 44 27.78 8.73 -19.14
CA LEU A 44 26.47 8.77 -19.83
C LEU A 44 26.07 7.40 -20.37
N LEU A 45 27.00 6.65 -20.98
CA LEU A 45 26.75 5.29 -21.45
C LEU A 45 26.39 4.34 -20.31
N LEU A 46 27.15 4.39 -19.21
CA LEU A 46 26.86 3.60 -18.02
C LEU A 46 25.50 3.97 -17.43
N PHE A 47 25.22 5.26 -17.29
CA PHE A 47 23.95 5.75 -16.74
C PHE A 47 22.77 5.32 -17.60
N PHE A 48 22.87 5.47 -18.92
CA PHE A 48 21.85 5.04 -19.87
C PHE A 48 21.61 3.53 -19.79
N ARG A 49 22.68 2.73 -19.72
CA ARG A 49 22.60 1.27 -19.60
C ARG A 49 21.96 0.84 -18.28
N THR A 50 22.35 1.45 -17.16
CA THR A 50 21.76 1.16 -15.85
C THR A 50 20.30 1.60 -15.77
N TYR A 51 19.95 2.72 -16.39
CA TYR A 51 18.59 3.23 -16.46
C TYR A 51 17.69 2.30 -17.27
N LEU A 52 18.15 1.85 -18.44
CA LEU A 52 17.42 0.87 -19.25
C LEU A 52 17.25 -0.46 -18.51
N ALA A 53 18.31 -0.96 -17.87
CA ALA A 53 18.24 -2.19 -17.07
C ALA A 53 17.22 -2.05 -15.94
N ALA A 54 17.28 -0.96 -15.16
CA ALA A 54 16.33 -0.68 -14.08
C ALA A 54 14.89 -0.59 -14.60
N ARG A 55 14.67 0.03 -15.76
CA ARG A 55 13.34 0.14 -16.39
C ARG A 55 12.80 -1.20 -16.84
N VAL A 56 13.63 -2.05 -17.46
CA VAL A 56 13.24 -3.40 -17.89
C VAL A 56 12.93 -4.28 -16.68
N ILE A 57 13.78 -4.24 -15.65
CA ILE A 57 13.57 -4.99 -14.40
C ILE A 57 12.27 -4.52 -13.73
N GLY A 58 12.07 -3.21 -13.60
CA GLY A 58 10.85 -2.64 -13.03
C GLY A 58 9.59 -3.07 -13.79
N ALA A 59 9.62 -3.02 -15.12
CA ALA A 59 8.52 -3.50 -15.95
C ALA A 59 8.27 -5.00 -15.74
N ALA A 60 9.33 -5.83 -15.73
CA ALA A 60 9.22 -7.27 -15.52
C ALA A 60 8.64 -7.62 -14.13
N LEU A 61 9.02 -6.90 -13.07
CA LEU A 61 8.42 -7.06 -11.74
C LEU A 61 6.94 -6.68 -11.71
N LEU A 62 6.56 -5.60 -12.40
CA LEU A 62 5.15 -5.21 -12.49
C LEU A 62 4.31 -6.23 -13.25
N PHE A 63 4.83 -6.77 -14.36
CA PHE A 63 4.15 -7.85 -15.09
C PHE A 63 4.08 -9.14 -14.28
N GLY A 64 5.20 -9.54 -13.64
CA GLY A 64 5.25 -10.71 -12.79
C GLY A 64 4.28 -10.62 -11.61
N SER A 65 4.23 -9.48 -10.92
CA SER A 65 3.29 -9.27 -9.81
C SER A 65 1.82 -9.28 -10.26
N ARG A 66 1.50 -8.71 -11.43
CA ARG A 66 0.14 -8.78 -12.00
C ARG A 66 -0.26 -10.21 -12.34
N ILE A 67 0.62 -10.99 -12.96
CA ILE A 67 0.35 -12.40 -13.29
C ILE A 67 0.16 -13.21 -12.00
N ALA A 68 0.99 -12.99 -10.99
CA ALA A 68 0.86 -13.64 -9.68
C ALA A 68 -0.46 -13.25 -8.99
N ALA A 69 -0.85 -11.98 -9.02
CA ALA A 69 -2.12 -11.51 -8.47
C ALA A 69 -3.33 -12.13 -9.18
N LEU A 70 -3.30 -12.23 -10.51
CA LEU A 70 -4.36 -12.91 -11.27
C LEU A 70 -4.43 -14.39 -10.93
N ASN A 71 -3.29 -15.09 -10.87
CA ASN A 71 -3.25 -16.51 -10.51
C ASN A 71 -3.80 -16.78 -9.12
N THR A 72 -3.43 -15.96 -8.13
CA THR A 72 -3.95 -16.08 -6.76
C THR A 72 -5.45 -15.82 -6.70
N LEU A 73 -5.97 -14.84 -7.45
CA LEU A 73 -7.41 -14.59 -7.56
C LEU A 73 -8.16 -15.76 -8.18
N PHE A 74 -7.65 -16.35 -9.27
CA PHE A 74 -8.26 -17.53 -9.89
C PHE A 74 -8.22 -18.74 -8.96
N ALA A 75 -7.09 -18.99 -8.30
CA ALA A 75 -6.96 -20.06 -7.32
C ALA A 75 -7.93 -19.88 -6.15
N CYS A 76 -8.02 -18.67 -5.58
CA CYS A 76 -8.97 -18.36 -4.51
C CYS A 76 -10.42 -18.56 -4.95
N ARG A 77 -10.80 -18.13 -6.17
CA ARG A 77 -12.16 -18.34 -6.67
C ARG A 77 -12.48 -19.83 -6.84
N LEU A 78 -11.55 -20.60 -7.40
CA LEU A 78 -11.74 -22.04 -7.57
C LEU A 78 -11.87 -22.73 -6.20
N LEU A 79 -11.02 -22.36 -5.25
CA LEU A 79 -11.08 -22.88 -3.88
C LEU A 79 -12.39 -22.49 -3.19
N ALA A 80 -12.86 -21.25 -3.33
CA ALA A 80 -14.12 -20.79 -2.73
C ALA A 80 -15.34 -21.51 -3.31
N VAL A 81 -15.37 -21.76 -4.63
CA VAL A 81 -16.45 -22.54 -5.25
C VAL A 81 -16.42 -23.98 -4.80
N ARG A 82 -15.23 -24.61 -4.76
CA ARG A 82 -15.08 -26.00 -4.31
C ARG A 82 -15.40 -26.16 -2.83
N SER A 83 -14.92 -25.26 -1.97
CA SER A 83 -15.23 -25.27 -0.54
C SER A 83 -16.72 -25.03 -0.33
N GLY A 84 -17.33 -24.06 -0.99
CA GLY A 84 -18.77 -23.82 -0.92
C GLY A 84 -19.60 -25.03 -1.36
N ALA A 85 -19.21 -25.71 -2.44
CA ALA A 85 -19.87 -26.94 -2.90
C ALA A 85 -19.71 -28.09 -1.89
N MET A 86 -18.50 -28.31 -1.36
CA MET A 86 -18.22 -29.33 -0.36
C MET A 86 -18.93 -29.04 0.96
N THR A 87 -18.95 -27.79 1.41
CA THR A 87 -19.67 -27.36 2.61
C THR A 87 -21.16 -27.58 2.44
N LYS A 88 -21.75 -27.24 1.28
CA LYS A 88 -23.16 -27.55 0.98
C LYS A 88 -23.42 -29.05 1.02
N GLN A 89 -22.56 -29.87 0.41
CA GLN A 89 -22.70 -31.33 0.43
C GLN A 89 -22.60 -31.90 1.86
N CYS A 90 -21.64 -31.44 2.65
CA CYS A 90 -21.49 -31.82 4.06
C CYS A 90 -22.70 -31.38 4.89
N LEU A 91 -23.20 -30.15 4.70
CA LEU A 91 -24.41 -29.67 5.36
C LEU A 91 -25.63 -30.50 4.96
N THR A 92 -25.82 -30.82 3.69
CA THR A 92 -26.92 -31.68 3.25
C THR A 92 -26.79 -33.09 3.82
N ALA A 93 -25.59 -33.65 3.88
CA ALA A 93 -25.35 -34.96 4.47
C ALA A 93 -25.59 -34.97 5.99
N LEU A 94 -25.16 -33.92 6.69
CA LEU A 94 -25.45 -33.73 8.12
C LEU A 94 -26.95 -33.51 8.35
N TRP A 95 -27.61 -32.75 7.47
CA TRP A 95 -29.04 -32.43 7.51
C TRP A 95 -29.93 -33.63 7.16
N ASP A 96 -29.42 -34.61 6.41
CA ASP A 96 -30.16 -35.84 6.09
C ASP A 96 -29.83 -36.98 7.08
N SER A 97 -28.82 -36.79 7.93
CA SER A 97 -28.44 -37.75 8.96
C SER A 97 -29.57 -38.05 9.93
N GLN A 98 -29.66 -39.30 10.39
CA GLN A 98 -30.64 -39.76 11.38
C GLN A 98 -30.57 -38.96 12.69
N ARG A 99 -29.38 -38.47 13.06
CA ARG A 99 -29.21 -37.61 14.25
C ARG A 99 -29.92 -36.28 14.08
N SER A 100 -29.79 -35.63 12.91
CA SER A 100 -30.49 -34.36 12.66
C SER A 100 -32.01 -34.53 12.61
N LYS A 101 -32.51 -35.63 12.04
CA LYS A 101 -33.94 -35.97 12.01
C LYS A 101 -34.50 -36.16 13.43
N ARG A 102 -33.75 -36.84 14.31
CA ARG A 102 -34.10 -37.00 15.72
C ARG A 102 -34.08 -35.66 16.47
N LEU A 103 -33.07 -34.83 16.23
CA LEU A 103 -32.97 -33.49 16.81
C LEU A 103 -34.13 -32.60 16.36
N ARG A 104 -34.54 -32.64 15.08
CA ARG A 104 -35.71 -31.90 14.61
C ARG A 104 -36.99 -32.33 15.29
N LYS A 105 -37.26 -33.64 15.35
CA LYS A 105 -38.44 -34.15 16.06
C LYS A 105 -38.44 -33.80 17.55
N LYS A 106 -37.26 -33.80 18.18
CA LYS A 106 -37.11 -33.38 19.58
C LYS A 106 -37.33 -31.89 19.75
N LEU A 107 -36.78 -31.07 18.86
CA LEU A 107 -37.00 -29.62 18.83
C LEU A 107 -38.47 -29.29 18.59
N GLU A 108 -39.12 -29.90 17.60
CA GLU A 108 -40.55 -29.74 17.33
C GLU A 108 -41.36 -30.12 18.57
N TYR A 109 -41.09 -31.27 19.18
CA TYR A 109 -41.76 -31.69 20.40
C TYR A 109 -41.54 -30.70 21.55
N GLU A 110 -40.30 -30.28 21.80
CA GLU A 110 -39.97 -29.28 22.81
C GLU A 110 -40.63 -27.93 22.50
N PHE A 111 -40.75 -27.55 21.23
CA PHE A 111 -41.40 -26.31 20.81
C PHE A 111 -42.92 -26.37 21.01
N PHE A 112 -43.55 -27.50 20.67
CA PHE A 112 -44.96 -27.73 20.93
C PHE A 112 -45.24 -27.79 22.43
N VAL A 113 -44.40 -28.47 23.21
CA VAL A 113 -44.50 -28.51 24.68
C VAL A 113 -44.22 -27.14 25.29
N LEU A 114 -43.30 -26.36 24.72
CA LEU A 114 -43.03 -24.99 25.17
C LEU A 114 -44.26 -24.11 24.91
N ILE A 115 -44.90 -24.21 23.75
CA ILE A 115 -46.04 -23.35 23.36
C ILE A 115 -47.36 -23.81 24.01
N LEU A 116 -47.67 -25.11 24.00
CA LEU A 116 -48.91 -25.65 24.59
C LEU A 116 -48.79 -25.92 26.09
N GLY A 117 -47.56 -26.06 26.60
CA GLY A 117 -47.33 -26.29 28.02
C GLY A 117 -47.56 -25.03 28.87
N PRO A 118 -47.48 -25.17 30.20
CA PRO A 118 -47.71 -24.07 31.14
C PRO A 118 -46.76 -22.88 30.92
N MET A 119 -45.58 -23.14 30.35
CA MET A 119 -44.58 -22.14 30.02
C MET A 119 -44.94 -21.30 28.78
N GLY A 120 -45.72 -21.84 27.85
CA GLY A 120 -46.13 -21.13 26.63
C GLY A 120 -47.16 -20.07 26.92
N ASN A 121 -48.07 -20.36 27.86
CA ASN A 121 -48.95 -19.35 28.40
C ASN A 121 -48.16 -18.25 29.13
N LEU A 122 -47.10 -18.59 29.89
CA LEU A 122 -46.21 -17.59 30.50
C LEU A 122 -45.46 -16.75 29.45
N VAL A 123 -44.99 -17.35 28.35
CA VAL A 123 -44.31 -16.63 27.27
C VAL A 123 -45.29 -15.72 26.53
N CYS A 124 -46.49 -16.20 26.18
CA CYS A 124 -47.53 -15.39 25.56
C CYS A 124 -48.00 -14.28 26.51
N LEU A 125 -48.22 -14.58 27.78
CA LEU A 125 -48.61 -13.61 28.80
C LEU A 125 -47.50 -12.59 29.01
N ALA A 126 -46.23 -12.99 29.04
CA ALA A 126 -45.10 -12.06 29.10
C ALA A 126 -45.04 -11.20 27.84
N LEU A 127 -45.12 -11.76 26.64
CA LEU A 127 -45.03 -11.01 25.38
C LEU A 127 -46.19 -10.01 25.20
N PHE A 128 -47.41 -10.43 25.56
CA PHE A 128 -48.63 -9.62 25.49
C PHE A 128 -48.95 -8.90 26.80
N TRP A 129 -48.04 -8.92 27.80
CA TRP A 129 -48.29 -8.20 29.03
C TRP A 129 -48.30 -6.69 28.70
N PRO A 130 -49.37 -5.95 29.03
CA PRO A 130 -49.46 -4.50 28.75
C PRO A 130 -48.41 -3.64 29.48
N GLY A 131 -47.57 -4.26 30.31
CA GLY A 131 -46.58 -3.66 31.19
C GLY A 131 -45.34 -3.25 30.40
N TRP A 132 -45.08 -3.88 29.25
CA TRP A 132 -44.06 -3.40 28.31
C TRP A 132 -44.42 -2.04 27.72
N VAL A 133 -45.71 -1.79 27.47
CA VAL A 133 -46.18 -0.50 26.98
C VAL A 133 -45.98 0.57 28.06
N VAL A 134 -46.28 0.24 29.32
CA VAL A 134 -46.06 1.15 30.47
C VAL A 134 -44.57 1.41 30.71
N LEU A 135 -43.73 0.37 30.66
CA LEU A 135 -42.27 0.49 30.81
C LEU A 135 -41.65 1.26 29.64
N GLY A 136 -42.12 1.02 28.42
CA GLY A 136 -41.71 1.76 27.22
C GLY A 136 -42.11 3.23 27.29
N ALA A 137 -43.34 3.52 27.74
CA ALA A 137 -43.82 4.88 27.94
C ALA A 137 -43.06 5.61 29.06
N MET A 138 -42.77 4.94 30.18
CA MET A 138 -41.93 5.49 31.25
C MET A 138 -40.50 5.73 30.77
N GLY A 139 -39.89 4.78 30.07
CA GLY A 139 -38.54 4.93 29.51
C GLY A 139 -38.46 6.06 28.48
N TRP A 140 -39.51 6.23 27.68
CA TRP A 140 -39.63 7.33 26.73
C TRP A 140 -39.80 8.68 27.44
N ALA A 141 -40.64 8.74 28.49
CA ALA A 141 -40.84 9.95 29.28
C ALA A 141 -39.60 10.35 30.10
N LEU A 142 -38.78 9.38 30.51
CA LEU A 142 -37.49 9.59 31.17
C LEU A 142 -36.33 9.83 30.17
N TRP A 143 -36.59 9.74 28.86
CA TRP A 143 -35.56 9.96 27.85
C TRP A 143 -35.25 11.47 27.72
N PRO A 144 -33.98 11.90 27.83
CA PRO A 144 -33.61 13.33 27.82
C PRO A 144 -33.95 14.12 26.55
N GLY A 145 -34.38 13.43 25.48
CA GLY A 145 -34.76 14.05 24.20
C GLY A 145 -36.27 14.10 23.92
N ALA A 146 -37.12 13.84 24.92
CA ALA A 146 -38.58 13.81 24.77
C ALA A 146 -39.30 15.14 25.11
N SER A 147 -38.55 16.21 25.38
CA SER A 147 -39.06 17.59 25.54
C SER A 147 -38.61 18.50 24.41
#